data_AF-A0A5P1V0R4-F1
#
_entry.id   AF-A0A5P1V0R4-F1
#
_cell.length_a   1.000
_cell.length_b   1.000
_cell.length_c   1.000
_cell.angle_alpha   90.00
_cell.angle_beta   90.00
_cell.angle_gamma   90.00
#
_symmetry.space_group_name_H-M   'P 1'
#
loop_
_entity.id
_entity.type
_entity.pdbx_description
1 polymer ?
#
loop_
_entity_poly.entity_id
_entity_poly.type
_entity_poly.pdbx_seq_one_letter_code
_entity_poly.pdbx_strand_id
1 'polypeptide(L)'
;MDWIKLIDPLKELVLEVGSFQREAYFSSNEVFYKGKIDLVTSVDLKSEEKLKQGLTKILPFVPVLAEESYHPQKDLPEVFWLVDPLDGTTNFAHRLPWFAISVALMQGKTPVLGMVYNPMTAELFYAVRGQGAYLNDQPIKVSSVDSLLGSLLCTGFPVSKIMDNPDIFIPLFKEFMTKCQGVRRFGSAALDLAYVACGRYEGFWEPYLKPWDTAAGVLLVEEAGGKVTDYRGNSYNPFLNTIVASNGFIHQAMIEITAKYHPDTFKPYRNPFPTVDIIIKFAEGIVLISRKNPPQGWALPGGFVDYGETLEQAAIREAKEETNLDVEIQYLLGCYSDPKRDPRFHTVSTVFVAKGKGELKGMDDAKEAKVFKLEEIPWDFLAFDHAQILKDFLEKEKKISDEVK
;
A
#
# COMPACT_ATOMS: atom_id res chain seq x y z
N MET A 1 -34.38 24.01 -2.06
CA MET A 1 -35.27 22.86 -2.23
C MET A 1 -35.36 22.15 -0.89
N ASP A 2 -36.50 21.56 -0.55
CA ASP A 2 -36.65 20.84 0.73
C ASP A 2 -36.22 19.38 0.52
N TRP A 3 -34.94 19.09 0.79
CA TRP A 3 -34.34 17.78 0.58
C TRP A 3 -34.92 16.69 1.50
N ILE A 4 -35.52 17.08 2.62
CA ILE A 4 -36.11 16.16 3.61
C ILE A 4 -37.23 15.34 2.97
N LYS A 5 -38.00 15.93 2.06
CA LYS A 5 -39.10 15.24 1.35
C LYS A 5 -38.63 14.09 0.46
N LEU A 6 -37.32 14.03 0.15
CA LEU A 6 -36.75 12.97 -0.66
C LEU A 6 -36.32 11.75 0.15
N ILE A 7 -36.33 11.83 1.49
CA ILE A 7 -35.90 10.73 2.36
C ILE A 7 -36.73 9.48 2.08
N ASP A 8 -38.05 9.53 2.27
CA ASP A 8 -38.90 8.35 2.13
C ASP A 8 -38.83 7.67 0.76
N PRO A 9 -38.99 8.38 -0.38
CA PRO A 9 -38.85 7.72 -1.69
C PRO A 9 -37.44 7.19 -1.96
N LEU A 10 -36.39 7.83 -1.40
CA LEU A 10 -35.02 7.32 -1.53
C LEU A 10 -34.79 6.07 -0.65
N LYS A 11 -35.36 6.02 0.55
CA LYS A 11 -35.32 4.83 1.41
C LYS A 11 -35.98 3.65 0.70
N GLU A 12 -37.18 3.84 0.15
CA GLU A 12 -37.88 2.79 -0.60
C GLU A 12 -37.01 2.23 -1.74
N LEU A 13 -36.39 3.12 -2.53
CA LEU A 13 -35.51 2.73 -3.62
C LEU A 13 -34.28 1.94 -3.15
N VAL A 14 -33.57 2.44 -2.14
CA VAL A 14 -32.35 1.80 -1.63
C VAL A 14 -32.65 0.44 -0.98
N LEU A 15 -33.78 0.32 -0.29
CA LEU A 15 -34.25 -0.95 0.28
C LEU A 15 -34.63 -1.96 -0.81
N GLU A 16 -35.31 -1.53 -1.88
CA GLU A 16 -35.62 -2.39 -3.04
C GLU A 16 -34.34 -2.95 -3.68
N VAL A 17 -33.38 -2.07 -3.97
CA VAL A 17 -32.10 -2.46 -4.59
C VAL A 17 -31.29 -3.34 -3.65
N GLY A 18 -31.28 -3.05 -2.35
CA GLY A 18 -30.58 -3.88 -1.37
C GLY A 18 -31.22 -5.26 -1.20
N SER A 19 -32.55 -5.40 -1.34
CA SER A 19 -33.21 -6.72 -1.39
C SER A 19 -32.71 -7.53 -2.57
N PHE A 20 -32.63 -6.90 -3.75
CA PHE A 20 -32.04 -7.53 -4.94
C PHE A 20 -30.58 -7.97 -4.72
N GLN A 21 -29.75 -7.12 -4.12
CA GLN A 21 -28.36 -7.47 -3.81
C GLN A 21 -28.25 -8.63 -2.83
N ARG A 22 -29.09 -8.64 -1.79
CA ARG A 22 -29.12 -9.71 -0.80
C ARG A 22 -29.53 -11.05 -1.42
N GLU A 23 -30.55 -11.07 -2.27
CA GLU A 23 -30.93 -12.26 -3.02
C GLU A 23 -29.77 -12.74 -3.91
N ALA A 24 -29.14 -11.81 -4.62
CA ALA A 24 -27.99 -12.07 -5.48
C ALA A 24 -26.74 -12.56 -4.70
N TYR A 25 -26.60 -12.16 -3.43
CA TYR A 25 -25.52 -12.60 -2.56
C TYR A 25 -25.65 -14.09 -2.19
N PHE A 26 -26.87 -14.63 -2.13
CA PHE A 26 -27.09 -16.05 -1.85
C PHE A 26 -27.22 -16.92 -3.12
N SER A 27 -27.41 -16.32 -4.29
CA SER A 27 -27.43 -17.03 -5.57
C SER A 27 -26.03 -17.28 -6.13
N SER A 28 -25.84 -18.35 -6.91
CA SER A 28 -24.60 -18.62 -7.64
C SER A 28 -24.47 -17.63 -8.82
N ASN A 29 -23.73 -16.54 -8.63
CA ASN A 29 -23.56 -15.52 -9.67
C ASN A 29 -22.19 -15.61 -10.34
N GLU A 30 -22.16 -15.29 -11.63
CA GLU A 30 -20.95 -15.10 -12.42
C GLU A 30 -20.24 -13.81 -11.96
N VAL A 31 -18.95 -13.95 -11.65
CA VAL A 31 -18.04 -12.85 -11.30
C VAL A 31 -17.26 -12.45 -12.55
N PHE A 32 -17.26 -11.16 -12.89
CA PHE A 32 -16.49 -10.61 -14.01
C PHE A 32 -15.34 -9.73 -13.48
N TYR A 33 -14.32 -9.52 -14.31
CA TYR A 33 -13.13 -8.72 -13.97
C TYR A 33 -13.09 -7.48 -14.87
N LYS A 34 -12.97 -6.28 -14.29
CA LYS A 34 -12.73 -4.99 -14.99
C LYS A 34 -11.25 -4.75 -15.30
N GLY A 35 -10.36 -5.36 -14.53
CA GLY A 35 -8.90 -5.23 -14.65
C GLY A 35 -8.19 -6.50 -14.19
N LYS A 36 -6.89 -6.42 -13.88
CA LYS A 36 -6.16 -7.58 -13.33
C LYS A 36 -6.73 -8.08 -11.99
N ILE A 37 -7.39 -7.20 -11.23
CA ILE A 37 -7.90 -7.49 -9.87
C ILE A 37 -9.26 -6.84 -9.61
N ASP A 38 -9.58 -5.69 -10.22
CA ASP A 38 -10.87 -5.02 -10.00
C ASP A 38 -12.01 -5.91 -10.52
N LEU A 39 -12.92 -6.23 -9.61
CA LEU A 39 -14.08 -7.08 -9.87
C LEU A 39 -15.27 -6.19 -10.23
N VAL A 40 -16.12 -6.71 -11.10
CA VAL A 40 -17.48 -6.22 -11.28
C VAL A 40 -18.37 -7.43 -11.40
N THR A 41 -19.46 -7.46 -10.66
CA THR A 41 -20.43 -8.51 -10.81
C THR A 41 -21.57 -8.02 -11.68
N SER A 42 -22.33 -8.93 -12.27
CA SER A 42 -23.60 -8.56 -12.93
C SER A 42 -24.57 -7.87 -11.95
N VAL A 43 -24.34 -7.97 -10.64
CA VAL A 43 -25.12 -7.33 -9.58
C VAL A 43 -24.82 -5.83 -9.51
N ASP A 44 -23.56 -5.40 -9.65
CA ASP A 44 -23.18 -3.98 -9.66
C ASP A 44 -23.92 -3.24 -10.78
N LEU A 45 -23.82 -3.75 -12.02
CA LEU A 45 -24.45 -3.15 -13.21
C LEU A 45 -25.98 -3.06 -13.09
N LYS A 46 -26.63 -4.14 -12.62
CA LYS A 46 -28.09 -4.16 -12.44
C LYS A 46 -28.54 -3.26 -11.29
N SER A 47 -27.75 -3.19 -10.22
CA SER A 47 -28.02 -2.28 -9.10
C SER A 47 -27.92 -0.83 -9.55
N GLU A 48 -26.90 -0.49 -10.34
CA GLU A 48 -26.76 0.84 -10.93
C GLU A 48 -27.93 1.20 -11.83
N GLU A 49 -28.36 0.28 -12.71
CA GLU A 49 -29.50 0.52 -13.60
C GLU A 49 -30.77 0.83 -12.80
N LYS A 50 -31.08 0.01 -11.77
CA LYS A 50 -32.22 0.21 -10.88
C LYS A 50 -32.16 1.56 -10.16
N LEU A 51 -30.99 1.89 -9.60
CA LEU A 51 -30.78 3.17 -8.91
C LEU A 51 -30.95 4.35 -9.88
N LYS A 52 -30.38 4.31 -11.08
CA LYS A 52 -30.54 5.36 -12.09
C LYS A 52 -32.00 5.58 -12.47
N GLN A 53 -32.74 4.50 -12.75
CA GLN A 53 -34.15 4.57 -13.11
C GLN A 53 -34.99 5.13 -11.94
N GLY A 54 -34.74 4.67 -10.71
CA GLY A 54 -35.42 5.15 -9.51
C GLY A 54 -35.14 6.62 -9.21
N LEU A 55 -33.86 7.02 -9.19
CA LEU A 55 -33.45 8.40 -8.94
C LEU A 55 -33.99 9.37 -10.00
N THR A 56 -34.07 8.94 -11.26
CA THR A 56 -34.69 9.73 -12.33
C THR A 56 -36.20 9.91 -12.10
N LYS A 57 -36.89 8.96 -11.47
CA LYS A 57 -38.30 9.14 -11.07
C LYS A 57 -38.45 10.09 -9.89
N ILE A 58 -37.52 10.03 -8.93
CA ILE A 58 -37.51 10.89 -7.74
C ILE A 58 -37.21 12.35 -8.11
N LEU A 59 -36.20 12.58 -8.97
CA LEU A 59 -35.81 13.90 -9.47
C LEU A 59 -35.48 13.84 -10.98
N PRO A 60 -36.46 14.04 -11.89
CA PRO A 60 -36.29 13.85 -13.34
C PRO A 60 -35.22 14.68 -14.05
N PHE A 61 -34.85 15.84 -13.49
CA PHE A 61 -33.91 16.77 -14.13
C PHE A 61 -32.51 16.76 -13.48
N VAL A 62 -32.30 15.89 -12.49
CA VAL A 62 -31.02 15.80 -11.77
C VAL A 62 -30.22 14.63 -12.34
N PRO A 63 -29.05 14.88 -12.96
CA PRO A 63 -28.23 13.83 -13.55
C PRO A 63 -27.67 12.89 -12.47
N VAL A 64 -27.46 11.63 -12.85
CA VAL A 64 -26.87 10.59 -12.00
C VAL A 64 -25.46 10.29 -12.49
N LEU A 65 -24.46 10.56 -11.65
CA LEU A 65 -23.07 10.18 -11.84
C LEU A 65 -22.81 8.94 -10.98
N ALA A 66 -22.75 7.79 -11.63
CA ALA A 66 -22.59 6.50 -10.95
C ALA A 66 -21.27 5.84 -11.36
N GLU A 67 -20.67 5.08 -10.44
CA GLU A 67 -19.35 4.45 -10.59
C GLU A 67 -19.14 3.76 -11.94
N GLU A 68 -20.06 2.86 -12.31
CA GLU A 68 -19.86 1.93 -13.43
C GLU A 68 -19.91 2.63 -14.79
N SER A 69 -20.61 3.77 -14.84
CA SER A 69 -20.78 4.57 -16.06
C SER A 69 -20.13 5.95 -15.95
N TYR A 70 -19.25 6.17 -14.97
CA TYR A 70 -18.66 7.49 -14.77
C TYR A 70 -17.69 7.84 -15.89
N HIS A 71 -17.91 9.00 -16.50
CA HIS A 71 -16.97 9.64 -17.41
C HIS A 71 -16.52 10.97 -16.80
N PRO A 72 -15.21 11.25 -16.72
CA PRO A 72 -14.71 12.52 -16.20
C PRO A 72 -15.30 13.71 -16.97
N GLN A 73 -16.04 14.57 -16.28
CA GLN A 73 -16.58 15.82 -16.83
C GLN A 73 -15.74 17.00 -16.35
N LYS A 74 -15.52 18.00 -17.22
CA LYS A 74 -14.79 19.23 -16.87
C LYS A 74 -15.59 20.10 -15.90
N ASP A 75 -16.90 20.19 -16.11
CA ASP A 75 -17.82 21.00 -15.32
C ASP A 75 -18.82 20.08 -14.63
N LEU A 76 -18.99 20.26 -13.31
CA LEU A 76 -19.99 19.54 -12.53
C LEU A 76 -21.35 20.25 -12.65
N PRO A 77 -22.46 19.51 -12.76
CA PRO A 77 -23.80 20.10 -12.65
C PRO A 77 -23.99 20.81 -11.31
N GLU A 78 -24.91 21.78 -11.25
CA GLU A 78 -25.23 22.47 -9.99
C GLU A 78 -25.80 21.51 -8.94
N VAL A 79 -26.66 20.57 -9.38
CA VAL A 79 -27.24 19.51 -8.55
C VAL A 79 -27.13 18.20 -9.31
N PHE A 80 -26.62 17.15 -8.67
CA PHE A 80 -26.46 15.82 -9.27
C PHE A 80 -26.42 14.73 -8.21
N TRP A 81 -26.75 13.50 -8.58
CA TRP A 81 -26.57 12.32 -7.73
C TRP A 81 -25.17 11.73 -7.93
N LEU A 82 -24.52 11.34 -6.83
CA LEU A 82 -23.39 10.41 -6.81
C LEU A 82 -23.88 9.06 -6.29
N VAL A 83 -23.53 7.99 -6.99
CA VAL A 83 -23.98 6.64 -6.66
C VAL A 83 -22.83 5.65 -6.74
N ASP A 84 -22.59 4.95 -5.64
CA ASP A 84 -21.90 3.68 -5.64
C ASP A 84 -22.98 2.59 -5.49
N PRO A 85 -23.24 1.81 -6.55
CA PRO A 85 -24.26 0.77 -6.49
C PRO A 85 -23.87 -0.35 -5.53
N LEU A 86 -22.58 -0.64 -5.31
CA LEU A 86 -22.10 -1.77 -4.50
C LEU A 86 -20.68 -1.49 -3.98
N ASP A 87 -20.58 -0.64 -2.95
CA ASP A 87 -19.32 -0.40 -2.26
C ASP A 87 -18.89 -1.67 -1.53
N GLY A 88 -17.72 -2.20 -1.87
CA GLY A 88 -17.23 -3.48 -1.39
C GLY A 88 -17.50 -4.66 -2.34
N THR A 89 -17.48 -4.44 -3.66
CA THR A 89 -17.60 -5.50 -4.69
C THR A 89 -16.70 -6.72 -4.42
N THR A 90 -15.47 -6.51 -3.94
CA THR A 90 -14.56 -7.63 -3.56
C THR A 90 -15.14 -8.45 -2.42
N ASN A 91 -15.69 -7.82 -1.38
CA ASN A 91 -16.32 -8.53 -0.27
C ASN A 91 -17.54 -9.31 -0.75
N PHE A 92 -18.38 -8.69 -1.59
CA PHE A 92 -19.54 -9.33 -2.19
C PHE A 92 -19.14 -10.60 -2.95
N ALA A 93 -18.13 -10.51 -3.82
CA ALA A 93 -17.63 -11.63 -4.61
C ALA A 93 -17.05 -12.76 -3.74
N HIS A 94 -16.41 -12.41 -2.63
CA HIS A 94 -15.85 -13.37 -1.67
C HIS A 94 -16.84 -13.88 -0.61
N ARG A 95 -18.12 -13.48 -0.69
CA ARG A 95 -19.14 -13.83 0.31
C ARG A 95 -18.76 -13.38 1.73
N LEU A 96 -18.20 -12.18 1.84
CA LEU A 96 -18.11 -11.44 3.09
C LEU A 96 -19.29 -10.47 3.18
N PRO A 97 -20.10 -10.49 4.25
CA PRO A 97 -21.35 -9.73 4.36
C PRO A 97 -21.10 -8.26 4.74
N TRP A 98 -20.13 -7.62 4.09
CA TRP A 98 -19.70 -6.25 4.34
C TRP A 98 -19.60 -5.46 3.05
N PHE A 99 -20.73 -4.91 2.62
CA PHE A 99 -20.86 -4.09 1.43
C PHE A 99 -22.08 -3.20 1.59
N ALA A 100 -22.17 -2.13 0.80
CA ALA A 100 -23.28 -1.20 0.88
C ALA A 100 -23.67 -0.56 -0.45
N ILE A 101 -24.89 -0.03 -0.48
CA ILE A 101 -25.31 0.96 -1.47
C ILE A 101 -24.98 2.34 -0.90
N SER A 102 -24.33 3.20 -1.67
CA SER A 102 -24.07 4.61 -1.31
C SER A 102 -24.75 5.53 -2.32
N VAL A 103 -25.61 6.43 -1.84
CA VAL A 103 -26.28 7.44 -2.67
C VAL A 103 -26.17 8.80 -2.01
N ALA A 104 -25.68 9.79 -2.75
CA ALA A 104 -25.61 11.18 -2.29
C ALA A 104 -26.19 12.14 -3.33
N LEU A 105 -27.01 13.09 -2.88
CA LEU A 105 -27.36 14.27 -3.66
C LEU A 105 -26.33 15.36 -3.39
N MET A 106 -25.70 15.85 -4.45
CA MET A 106 -24.70 16.91 -4.40
C MET A 106 -25.32 18.23 -4.83
N GLN A 107 -24.91 19.33 -4.16
CA GLN A 107 -25.06 20.69 -4.66
C GLN A 107 -23.65 21.28 -4.85
N GLY A 108 -23.21 21.41 -6.10
CA GLY A 108 -21.82 21.69 -6.44
C GLY A 108 -20.88 20.62 -5.90
N LYS A 109 -19.97 21.01 -4.99
CA LYS A 109 -19.02 20.07 -4.35
C LYS A 109 -19.49 19.56 -2.98
N THR A 110 -20.72 19.90 -2.59
CA THR A 110 -21.17 19.74 -1.21
C THR A 110 -22.36 18.77 -1.15
N PRO A 111 -22.26 17.64 -0.42
CA PRO A 111 -23.37 16.69 -0.30
C PRO A 111 -24.51 17.29 0.52
N VAL A 112 -25.76 17.24 0.09
CA VAL A 112 -26.92 17.83 0.80
C VAL A 112 -27.91 16.80 1.35
N LEU A 113 -27.90 15.59 0.79
CA LEU A 113 -28.62 14.40 1.25
C LEU A 113 -27.73 13.19 0.97
N GLY A 114 -27.65 12.23 1.89
CA GLY A 114 -26.83 11.03 1.73
C GLY A 114 -27.46 9.82 2.41
N MET A 115 -27.33 8.66 1.80
CA MET A 115 -27.73 7.36 2.34
C MET A 115 -26.65 6.31 2.11
N VAL A 116 -26.41 5.50 3.12
CA VAL A 116 -25.56 4.30 3.05
C VAL A 116 -26.37 3.12 3.60
N TYR A 117 -26.51 2.04 2.85
CA TYR A 117 -27.30 0.88 3.27
C TYR A 117 -26.53 -0.42 3.14
N ASN A 118 -26.34 -1.12 4.25
CA ASN A 118 -25.86 -2.51 4.24
C ASN A 118 -27.07 -3.47 4.23
N PRO A 119 -27.34 -4.18 3.13
CA PRO A 119 -28.49 -5.07 3.03
C PRO A 119 -28.35 -6.37 3.83
N MET A 120 -27.13 -6.74 4.23
CA MET A 120 -26.86 -7.93 5.02
C MET A 120 -27.18 -7.73 6.50
N THR A 121 -26.81 -6.56 7.04
CA THR A 121 -27.11 -6.20 8.43
C THR A 121 -28.43 -5.42 8.60
N ALA A 122 -29.06 -5.01 7.49
CA ALA A 122 -30.24 -4.15 7.48
C ALA A 122 -30.00 -2.82 8.22
N GLU A 123 -28.82 -2.24 8.01
CA GLU A 123 -28.44 -0.95 8.58
C GLU A 123 -28.51 0.14 7.52
N LEU A 124 -29.51 1.01 7.65
CA LEU A 124 -29.74 2.16 6.78
C LEU A 124 -29.33 3.43 7.52
N PHE A 125 -28.22 4.02 7.06
CA PHE A 125 -27.72 5.30 7.52
C PHE A 125 -28.19 6.39 6.56
N TYR A 126 -28.65 7.52 7.09
CA TYR A 126 -28.97 8.68 6.26
C TYR A 126 -28.78 10.01 6.99
N ALA A 127 -28.57 11.07 6.21
CA ALA A 127 -28.51 12.43 6.71
C ALA A 127 -28.99 13.44 5.66
N VAL A 128 -29.53 14.55 6.13
CA VAL A 128 -29.79 15.76 5.33
C VAL A 128 -29.04 16.90 5.99
N ARG A 129 -28.40 17.76 5.20
CA ARG A 129 -27.61 18.85 5.76
C ARG A 129 -28.44 19.71 6.73
N GLY A 130 -27.91 19.90 7.94
CA GLY A 130 -28.51 20.65 9.04
C GLY A 130 -29.63 19.93 9.78
N GLN A 131 -29.85 18.63 9.55
CA GLN A 131 -30.96 17.85 10.13
C GLN A 131 -30.50 16.67 11.00
N GLY A 132 -29.18 16.50 11.15
CA GLY A 132 -28.59 15.37 11.87
C GLY A 132 -28.48 14.10 11.02
N ALA A 133 -27.80 13.11 11.59
CA ALA A 133 -27.62 11.79 11.00
C ALA A 133 -28.44 10.73 11.76
N TYR A 134 -28.88 9.70 11.04
CA TYR A 134 -29.76 8.66 11.56
C TYR A 134 -29.28 7.27 11.11
N LEU A 135 -29.51 6.27 11.96
CA LEU A 135 -29.40 4.84 11.67
C LEU A 135 -30.76 4.20 11.99
N ASN A 136 -31.42 3.63 10.98
CA ASN A 136 -32.73 2.99 11.14
C ASN A 136 -33.73 3.89 11.91
N ASP A 137 -33.83 5.14 11.48
CA ASP A 137 -34.68 6.20 12.04
C ASP A 137 -34.32 6.64 13.47
N GLN A 138 -33.26 6.12 14.06
CA GLN A 138 -32.73 6.58 15.35
C GLN A 138 -31.60 7.59 15.13
N PRO A 139 -31.59 8.73 15.82
CA PRO A 139 -30.50 9.70 15.71
C PRO A 139 -29.18 9.09 16.20
N ILE A 140 -28.10 9.38 15.48
CA ILE A 140 -26.74 8.92 15.82
C ILE A 140 -25.81 10.11 16.07
N LYS A 141 -24.72 9.82 16.77
CA LYS A 141 -23.63 10.77 17.02
C LYS A 141 -22.29 10.03 16.99
N VAL A 142 -21.23 10.76 16.67
CA VAL A 142 -19.87 10.24 16.77
C VAL A 142 -19.50 9.88 18.22
N SER A 143 -18.48 9.04 18.38
CA SER A 143 -17.94 8.63 19.68
C SER A 143 -17.35 9.81 20.48
N SER A 144 -17.43 9.77 21.81
CA SER A 144 -16.81 10.77 22.71
C SER A 144 -15.36 10.47 23.11
N VAL A 145 -14.74 9.41 22.57
CA VAL A 145 -13.35 9.06 22.89
C VAL A 145 -12.40 10.17 22.42
N ASP A 146 -11.55 10.67 23.31
CA ASP A 146 -10.74 11.87 23.08
C ASP A 146 -9.24 11.61 22.90
N SER A 147 -8.82 10.33 22.87
CA SER A 147 -7.43 9.95 22.70
C SER A 147 -7.25 8.88 21.62
N LEU A 148 -6.16 8.96 20.85
CA LEU A 148 -5.82 7.94 19.86
C LEU A 148 -5.66 6.56 20.52
N LEU A 149 -5.04 6.49 21.70
CA LEU A 149 -4.83 5.21 22.39
C LEU A 149 -6.14 4.49 22.71
N GLY A 150 -7.20 5.25 23.01
CA GLY A 150 -8.55 4.74 23.28
C GLY A 150 -9.38 4.42 22.03
N SER A 151 -8.88 4.73 20.83
CA SER A 151 -9.65 4.65 19.59
C SER A 151 -9.58 3.30 18.89
N LEU A 152 -10.67 2.93 18.22
CA LEU A 152 -10.71 1.95 17.16
C LEU A 152 -10.81 2.69 15.82
N LEU A 153 -9.82 2.52 14.97
CA LEU A 153 -9.76 3.19 13.67
C LEU A 153 -10.10 2.22 12.54
N CYS A 154 -10.48 2.75 11.39
CA CYS A 154 -10.63 2.01 10.14
C CYS A 154 -9.87 2.68 8.99
N THR A 155 -9.53 1.90 7.96
CA THR A 155 -8.82 2.36 6.78
C THR A 155 -9.06 1.43 5.60
N GLY A 156 -8.73 1.92 4.40
CA GLY A 156 -8.59 1.11 3.20
C GLY A 156 -7.29 1.40 2.46
N PHE A 157 -7.06 0.65 1.38
CA PHE A 157 -5.85 0.79 0.57
C PHE A 157 -6.21 0.79 -0.92
N PRO A 158 -5.61 1.69 -1.71
CA PRO A 158 -5.80 1.74 -3.15
C PRO A 158 -5.12 0.52 -3.80
N VAL A 159 -5.89 -0.53 -4.12
CA VAL A 159 -5.40 -1.88 -4.49
C VAL A 159 -4.27 -1.84 -5.53
N SER A 160 -4.46 -1.16 -6.66
CA SER A 160 -3.44 -1.06 -7.72
C SER A 160 -2.17 -0.35 -7.25
N LYS A 161 -2.32 0.79 -6.55
CA LYS A 161 -1.19 1.61 -6.11
C LYS A 161 -0.38 0.93 -4.98
N ILE A 162 -1.04 0.22 -4.07
CA ILE A 162 -0.33 -0.49 -3.00
C ILE A 162 0.49 -1.66 -3.55
N MET A 163 0.04 -2.32 -4.62
CA MET A 163 0.83 -3.36 -5.27
C MET A 163 2.07 -2.81 -5.96
N ASP A 164 1.95 -1.64 -6.59
CA ASP A 164 3.07 -1.00 -7.28
C ASP A 164 4.09 -0.41 -6.30
N ASN A 165 3.63 0.15 -5.18
CA ASN A 165 4.51 0.84 -4.23
C ASN A 165 4.02 0.74 -2.77
N PRO A 166 4.12 -0.45 -2.14
CA PRO A 166 3.59 -0.68 -0.79
C PRO A 166 4.28 0.19 0.27
N ASP A 167 5.55 0.54 0.06
CA ASP A 167 6.35 1.38 0.96
C ASP A 167 5.77 2.78 1.18
N ILE A 168 4.89 3.26 0.30
CA ILE A 168 4.22 4.55 0.46
C ILE A 168 3.07 4.45 1.47
N PHE A 169 2.35 3.32 1.50
CA PHE A 169 1.06 3.20 2.20
C PHE A 169 1.18 2.48 3.55
N ILE A 170 1.99 1.42 3.60
CA ILE A 170 2.15 0.57 4.81
C ILE A 170 2.68 1.36 6.02
N PRO A 171 3.62 2.32 5.89
CA PRO A 171 4.11 3.05 7.05
C PRO A 171 3.03 3.81 7.82
N LEU A 172 2.06 4.43 7.13
CA LEU A 172 0.96 5.13 7.80
C LEU A 172 0.09 4.17 8.61
N PHE A 173 -0.21 2.99 8.05
CA PHE A 173 -0.93 1.94 8.77
C PHE A 173 -0.18 1.49 10.03
N LYS A 174 1.14 1.26 9.92
CA LYS A 174 1.99 0.90 11.06
C LYS A 174 1.96 1.99 12.14
N GLU A 175 2.02 3.26 11.76
CA GLU A 175 1.98 4.37 12.70
C GLU A 175 0.68 4.42 13.49
N PHE A 176 -0.47 4.25 12.85
CA PHE A 176 -1.75 4.20 13.57
C PHE A 176 -1.89 2.93 14.40
N MET A 177 -1.53 1.77 13.84
CA MET A 177 -1.65 0.48 14.51
C MET A 177 -0.87 0.41 15.84
N THR A 178 0.19 1.22 15.98
CA THR A 178 0.98 1.30 17.23
C THR A 178 0.50 2.37 18.21
N LYS A 179 -0.56 3.13 17.88
CA LYS A 179 -1.04 4.29 18.64
C LYS A 179 -2.54 4.25 18.97
N CYS A 180 -3.25 3.20 18.58
CA CYS A 180 -4.67 2.99 18.85
C CYS A 180 -4.96 1.55 19.31
N GLN A 181 -6.18 1.26 19.75
CA GLN A 181 -6.58 -0.09 20.18
C GLN A 181 -6.60 -1.09 19.01
N GLY A 182 -6.84 -0.59 17.80
CA GLY A 182 -7.05 -1.41 16.63
C GLY A 182 -7.18 -0.59 15.37
N VAL A 183 -6.70 -1.15 14.26
CA VAL A 183 -7.09 -0.69 12.92
C VAL A 183 -7.92 -1.79 12.28
N ARG A 184 -9.03 -1.42 11.64
CA ARG A 184 -9.85 -2.30 10.82
C ARG A 184 -9.68 -1.95 9.35
N ARG A 185 -9.74 -2.97 8.49
CA ARG A 185 -9.74 -2.82 7.03
C ARG A 185 -10.85 -3.72 6.51
N PHE A 186 -12.08 -3.23 6.52
CA PHE A 186 -13.24 -4.04 6.15
C PHE A 186 -13.56 -3.98 4.66
N GLY A 187 -13.11 -2.95 3.93
CA GLY A 187 -13.19 -2.93 2.45
C GLY A 187 -14.52 -2.41 1.91
N SER A 188 -15.19 -1.51 2.64
CA SER A 188 -16.29 -0.66 2.15
C SER A 188 -16.14 0.71 2.79
N ALA A 189 -15.74 1.70 1.99
CA ALA A 189 -15.42 3.05 2.48
C ALA A 189 -16.68 3.80 2.97
N ALA A 190 -17.82 3.59 2.30
CA ALA A 190 -19.09 4.18 2.69
C ALA A 190 -19.55 3.66 4.06
N LEU A 191 -19.40 2.35 4.33
CA LEU A 191 -19.69 1.78 5.65
C LEU A 191 -18.70 2.21 6.71
N ASP A 192 -17.41 2.29 6.37
CA ASP A 192 -16.39 2.75 7.32
C ASP A 192 -16.69 4.19 7.79
N LEU A 193 -17.09 5.08 6.88
CA LEU A 193 -17.55 6.44 7.22
C LEU A 193 -18.86 6.43 8.02
N ALA A 194 -19.85 5.62 7.64
CA ALA A 194 -21.10 5.49 8.39
C ALA A 194 -20.88 4.98 9.83
N TYR A 195 -19.88 4.12 10.03
CA TYR A 195 -19.52 3.60 11.34
C TYR A 195 -18.74 4.61 12.18
N VAL A 196 -17.98 5.54 11.56
CA VAL A 196 -17.50 6.73 12.26
C VAL A 196 -18.67 7.59 12.72
N ALA A 197 -19.64 7.85 11.84
CA ALA A 197 -20.81 8.68 12.14
C ALA A 197 -21.65 8.14 13.32
N CYS A 198 -21.76 6.82 13.48
CA CYS A 198 -22.49 6.22 14.62
C CYS A 198 -21.61 5.86 15.82
N GLY A 199 -20.33 6.27 15.82
CA GLY A 199 -19.42 6.10 16.94
C GLY A 199 -18.93 4.66 17.18
N ARG A 200 -19.00 3.79 16.16
CA ARG A 200 -18.39 2.45 16.20
C ARG A 200 -16.89 2.48 15.89
N TYR A 201 -16.45 3.50 15.16
CA TYR A 201 -15.06 3.89 14.99
C TYR A 201 -14.89 5.35 15.41
N GLU A 202 -13.72 5.70 15.93
CA GLU A 202 -13.37 7.09 16.21
C GLU A 202 -12.77 7.80 15.00
N GLY A 203 -12.21 7.06 14.03
CA GLY A 203 -11.56 7.64 12.88
C GLY A 203 -11.36 6.70 11.70
N PHE A 204 -11.34 7.31 10.52
CA PHE A 204 -11.13 6.70 9.23
C PHE A 204 -10.08 7.49 8.44
N TRP A 205 -9.20 6.80 7.73
CA TRP A 205 -8.36 7.43 6.70
C TRP A 205 -8.22 6.53 5.48
N GLU A 206 -8.24 7.12 4.28
CA GLU A 206 -7.95 6.38 3.05
C GLU A 206 -7.50 7.34 1.93
N PRO A 207 -6.54 6.94 1.07
CA PRO A 207 -6.16 7.72 -0.08
C PRO A 207 -6.78 7.18 -1.38
N TYR A 208 -7.02 8.09 -2.31
CA TYR A 208 -7.46 7.90 -3.69
C TYR A 208 -8.84 7.24 -3.87
N LEU A 209 -9.72 7.41 -2.88
CA LEU A 209 -11.14 7.11 -3.03
C LEU A 209 -11.80 7.98 -4.10
N LYS A 210 -12.88 7.47 -4.65
CA LYS A 210 -13.74 8.15 -5.62
C LYS A 210 -14.81 8.98 -4.90
N PRO A 211 -15.46 9.92 -5.63
CA PRO A 211 -16.49 10.75 -5.03
C PRO A 211 -17.70 9.97 -4.52
N TRP A 212 -18.10 8.89 -5.20
CA TRP A 212 -19.25 8.06 -4.81
C TRP A 212 -18.99 7.24 -3.53
N ASP A 213 -17.74 6.81 -3.31
CA ASP A 213 -17.31 6.10 -2.10
C ASP A 213 -17.49 6.94 -0.81
N THR A 214 -17.36 8.28 -0.94
CA THR A 214 -17.23 9.17 0.23
C THR A 214 -18.39 10.14 0.41
N ALA A 215 -19.08 10.56 -0.65
CA ALA A 215 -20.02 11.69 -0.58
C ALA A 215 -21.14 11.52 0.47
N ALA A 216 -21.77 10.34 0.53
CA ALA A 216 -22.80 10.06 1.53
C ALA A 216 -22.21 9.96 2.94
N GLY A 217 -21.10 9.22 3.08
CA GLY A 217 -20.40 9.03 4.35
C GLY A 217 -19.89 10.32 4.99
N VAL A 218 -19.37 11.25 4.19
CA VAL A 218 -18.91 12.57 4.65
C VAL A 218 -20.05 13.34 5.30
N LEU A 219 -21.21 13.41 4.63
CA LEU A 219 -22.38 14.09 5.19
C LEU A 219 -22.84 13.42 6.50
N LEU A 220 -22.85 12.08 6.55
CA LEU A 220 -23.19 11.34 7.78
C LEU A 220 -22.27 11.74 8.94
N VAL A 221 -20.95 11.78 8.72
CA VAL A 221 -19.99 12.13 9.76
C VAL A 221 -20.17 13.57 10.22
N GLU A 222 -20.32 14.53 9.30
CA GLU A 222 -20.53 15.95 9.63
C GLU A 222 -21.82 16.16 10.43
N GLU A 223 -22.93 15.57 9.99
CA GLU A 223 -24.25 15.70 10.65
C GLU A 223 -24.33 14.95 11.98
N ALA A 224 -23.48 13.94 12.19
CA ALA A 224 -23.32 13.26 13.48
C ALA A 224 -22.41 14.03 14.48
N GLY A 225 -21.89 15.20 14.09
CA GLY A 225 -21.01 16.04 14.91
C GLY A 225 -19.52 15.70 14.80
N GLY A 226 -19.13 14.92 13.80
CA GLY A 226 -17.73 14.60 13.50
C GLY A 226 -17.04 15.67 12.66
N LYS A 227 -15.81 15.35 12.22
CA LYS A 227 -14.98 16.23 11.40
C LYS A 227 -14.34 15.46 10.25
N VAL A 228 -14.33 16.08 9.06
CA VAL A 228 -13.75 15.52 7.84
C VAL A 228 -12.81 16.54 7.17
N THR A 229 -11.60 16.11 6.81
CA THR A 229 -10.58 16.94 6.13
C THR A 229 -9.76 16.10 5.13
N ASP A 230 -8.88 16.74 4.37
CA ASP A 230 -7.76 16.04 3.72
C ASP A 230 -6.69 15.61 4.74
N TYR A 231 -5.62 14.94 4.27
CA TYR A 231 -4.50 14.51 5.13
C TYR A 231 -3.68 15.67 5.74
N ARG A 232 -3.94 16.92 5.38
CA ARG A 232 -3.27 18.11 5.91
C ARG A 232 -4.19 18.95 6.80
N GLY A 233 -5.43 18.51 7.02
CA GLY A 233 -6.40 19.21 7.83
C GLY A 233 -7.17 20.31 7.09
N ASN A 234 -7.04 20.42 5.76
CA ASN A 234 -7.82 21.36 4.95
C ASN A 234 -9.24 20.82 4.72
N SER A 235 -10.18 21.72 4.42
CA SER A 235 -11.57 21.36 4.11
C SER A 235 -11.66 20.30 3.02
N TYR A 236 -12.37 19.21 3.32
CA TYR A 236 -12.57 18.12 2.39
C TYR A 236 -13.70 18.41 1.39
N ASN A 237 -13.61 17.82 0.21
CA ASN A 237 -14.75 17.53 -0.65
C ASN A 237 -14.52 16.19 -1.36
N PRO A 238 -15.58 15.47 -1.79
CA PRO A 238 -15.46 14.11 -2.34
C PRO A 238 -14.54 13.94 -3.57
N PHE A 239 -14.09 15.04 -4.19
CA PHE A 239 -13.20 15.02 -5.35
C PHE A 239 -11.71 15.14 -4.98
N LEU A 240 -11.36 15.15 -3.70
CA LEU A 240 -9.97 15.17 -3.24
C LEU A 240 -9.40 13.77 -3.06
N ASN A 241 -8.09 13.65 -3.25
CA ASN A 241 -7.37 12.37 -3.24
C ASN A 241 -7.13 11.80 -1.83
N THR A 242 -7.40 12.52 -0.75
CA THR A 242 -7.12 12.02 0.59
C THR A 242 -8.22 12.47 1.54
N ILE A 243 -8.64 11.57 2.44
CA ILE A 243 -9.69 11.85 3.43
C ILE A 243 -9.27 11.37 4.82
N VAL A 244 -9.47 12.22 5.82
CA VAL A 244 -9.51 11.85 7.23
C VAL A 244 -10.88 12.22 7.76
N ALA A 245 -11.61 11.24 8.27
CA ALA A 245 -12.86 11.46 8.99
C ALA A 245 -12.68 10.98 10.43
N SER A 246 -13.26 11.69 11.39
CA SER A 246 -13.15 11.30 12.80
C SER A 246 -14.30 11.87 13.63
N ASN A 247 -14.36 11.45 14.88
CA ASN A 247 -15.25 12.02 15.88
C ASN A 247 -14.98 13.48 16.29
N GLY A 248 -13.98 14.13 15.68
CA GLY A 248 -13.59 15.51 15.98
C GLY A 248 -12.59 15.63 17.13
N PHE A 249 -12.71 14.80 18.18
CA PHE A 249 -11.82 14.84 19.34
C PHE A 249 -10.40 14.36 19.03
N ILE A 250 -10.26 13.27 18.26
CA ILE A 250 -8.94 12.73 17.88
C ILE A 250 -8.39 13.32 16.57
N HIS A 251 -9.14 14.23 15.93
CA HIS A 251 -8.89 14.65 14.56
C HIS A 251 -7.50 15.27 14.37
N GLN A 252 -7.11 16.19 15.26
CA GLN A 252 -5.81 16.85 15.16
C GLN A 252 -4.63 15.87 15.29
N ALA A 253 -4.76 14.88 16.19
CA ALA A 253 -3.76 13.84 16.36
C ALA A 253 -3.66 12.93 15.13
N MET A 254 -4.77 12.66 14.44
CA MET A 254 -4.74 11.97 13.15
C MET A 254 -4.01 12.81 12.09
N ILE A 255 -4.30 14.11 11.99
CA ILE A 255 -3.67 15.01 11.00
C ILE A 255 -2.15 15.13 11.20
N GLU A 256 -1.68 15.22 12.43
CA GLU A 256 -0.24 15.25 12.73
C GLU A 256 0.51 14.01 12.22
N ILE A 257 -0.19 12.88 12.08
CA ILE A 257 0.34 11.65 11.52
C ILE A 257 0.13 11.64 10.00
N THR A 258 -1.11 11.75 9.51
CA THR A 258 -1.41 11.63 8.07
C THR A 258 -0.68 12.65 7.21
N ALA A 259 -0.44 13.86 7.71
CA ALA A 259 0.31 14.89 6.98
C ALA A 259 1.76 14.47 6.68
N LYS A 260 2.40 13.73 7.60
CA LYS A 260 3.77 13.21 7.44
C LYS A 260 3.85 12.11 6.39
N TYR A 261 2.78 11.33 6.25
CA TYR A 261 2.69 10.18 5.36
C TYR A 261 1.78 10.43 4.15
N HIS A 262 1.62 11.69 3.76
CA HIS A 262 0.82 12.03 2.59
C HIS A 262 1.36 11.32 1.33
N PRO A 263 0.57 10.51 0.61
CA PRO A 263 1.09 9.57 -0.38
C PRO A 263 1.77 10.25 -1.57
N ASP A 264 1.37 11.48 -1.91
CA ASP A 264 2.02 12.24 -2.99
C ASP A 264 3.36 12.90 -2.59
N THR A 265 3.69 12.97 -1.30
CA THR A 265 4.90 13.67 -0.81
C THR A 265 5.80 12.84 0.10
N PHE A 266 5.28 11.76 0.68
CA PHE A 266 6.04 10.85 1.52
C PHE A 266 7.11 10.14 0.67
N LYS A 267 8.35 10.18 1.15
CA LYS A 267 9.47 9.47 0.53
C LYS A 267 9.89 8.36 1.48
N PRO A 268 9.67 7.09 1.13
CA PRO A 268 10.12 6.00 1.97
C PRO A 268 11.64 6.05 2.09
N TYR A 269 12.13 5.92 3.31
CA TYR A 269 13.56 5.84 3.56
C TYR A 269 14.09 4.50 3.02
N ARG A 270 15.11 4.56 2.17
CA ARG A 270 15.76 3.39 1.57
C ARG A 270 17.26 3.47 1.81
N ASN A 271 17.81 2.46 2.48
CA ASN A 271 19.25 2.28 2.62
C ASN A 271 19.77 1.35 1.53
N PRO A 272 21.03 1.54 1.09
CA PRO A 272 21.74 0.49 0.37
C PRO A 272 21.84 -0.77 1.22
N PHE A 273 21.85 -1.93 0.58
CA PHE A 273 22.08 -3.19 1.29
C PHE A 273 23.58 -3.38 1.57
N PRO A 274 23.97 -3.72 2.81
CA PRO A 274 25.34 -4.10 3.10
C PRO A 274 25.65 -5.47 2.52
N THR A 275 26.73 -5.56 1.76
CA THR A 275 27.28 -6.82 1.25
C THR A 275 28.78 -6.92 1.57
N VAL A 276 29.34 -8.11 1.40
CA VAL A 276 30.77 -8.35 1.48
C VAL A 276 31.25 -9.11 0.25
N ASP A 277 32.45 -8.81 -0.21
CA ASP A 277 33.16 -9.64 -1.19
C ASP A 277 34.53 -10.02 -0.60
N ILE A 278 35.04 -11.19 -0.95
CA ILE A 278 36.31 -11.70 -0.44
C ILE A 278 37.24 -12.03 -1.60
N ILE A 279 38.41 -11.41 -1.60
CA ILE A 279 39.54 -11.86 -2.42
C ILE A 279 40.29 -12.93 -1.62
N ILE A 280 40.04 -14.19 -1.93
CA ILE A 280 40.66 -15.34 -1.27
C ILE A 280 41.95 -15.70 -2.03
N LYS A 281 43.11 -15.40 -1.43
CA LYS A 281 44.41 -15.90 -1.90
C LYS A 281 44.52 -17.38 -1.53
N PHE A 282 44.68 -18.24 -2.53
CA PHE A 282 44.76 -19.69 -2.37
C PHE A 282 45.70 -20.32 -3.41
N ALA A 283 46.58 -21.21 -2.96
CA ALA A 283 47.69 -21.73 -3.76
C ALA A 283 48.50 -20.58 -4.40
N GLU A 284 48.68 -20.58 -5.73
CA GLU A 284 49.41 -19.55 -6.50
C GLU A 284 48.47 -18.49 -7.13
N GLY A 285 47.22 -18.39 -6.68
CA GLY A 285 46.23 -17.51 -7.31
C GLY A 285 45.14 -17.00 -6.38
N ILE A 286 44.05 -16.57 -6.99
CA ILE A 286 42.82 -16.15 -6.30
C ILE A 286 41.66 -17.07 -6.64
N VAL A 287 40.72 -17.22 -5.70
CA VAL A 287 39.49 -17.98 -5.94
C VAL A 287 38.44 -17.08 -6.57
N LEU A 288 37.85 -17.54 -7.69
CA LEU A 288 36.64 -16.96 -8.27
C LEU A 288 35.55 -18.03 -8.34
N ILE A 289 34.30 -17.60 -8.25
CA ILE A 289 33.11 -18.44 -8.38
C ILE A 289 32.31 -18.09 -9.63
N SER A 290 31.77 -19.10 -10.30
CA SER A 290 30.92 -18.92 -11.48
C SER A 290 29.46 -18.77 -11.05
N ARG A 291 28.83 -17.65 -11.41
CA ARG A 291 27.44 -17.35 -11.00
C ARG A 291 26.42 -18.18 -11.78
N LYS A 292 25.47 -18.80 -11.07
CA LYS A 292 24.30 -19.47 -11.67
C LYS A 292 23.24 -18.49 -12.20
N ASN A 293 23.05 -17.38 -11.49
CA ASN A 293 22.00 -16.39 -11.75
C ASN A 293 22.59 -15.07 -12.27
N PRO A 294 21.84 -14.31 -13.11
CA PRO A 294 22.27 -13.00 -13.56
C PRO A 294 22.67 -12.03 -12.41
N PRO A 295 23.64 -11.13 -12.63
CA PRO A 295 24.53 -11.05 -13.80
C PRO A 295 25.44 -12.29 -13.89
N GLN A 296 25.57 -12.85 -15.10
CA GLN A 296 26.40 -14.03 -15.36
C GLN A 296 27.87 -13.62 -15.46
N GLY A 297 28.76 -14.49 -15.01
CA GLY A 297 30.21 -14.23 -15.01
C GLY A 297 30.91 -14.92 -13.84
N TRP A 298 32.23 -14.73 -13.78
CA TRP A 298 33.04 -15.02 -12.62
C TRP A 298 32.92 -13.88 -11.60
N ALA A 299 32.84 -14.22 -10.32
CA ALA A 299 32.75 -13.26 -9.23
C ALA A 299 33.72 -13.62 -8.10
N LEU A 300 34.05 -12.64 -7.28
CA LEU A 300 34.60 -12.87 -5.97
C LEU A 300 33.51 -13.56 -5.14
N PRO A 301 33.89 -14.52 -4.27
CA PRO A 301 32.97 -15.02 -3.27
C PRO A 301 32.42 -13.87 -2.41
N GLY A 302 31.16 -13.90 -2.03
CA GLY A 302 30.52 -12.80 -1.32
C GLY A 302 29.00 -12.83 -1.33
N GLY A 303 28.40 -12.07 -0.40
CA GLY A 303 26.96 -12.06 -0.21
C GLY A 303 26.46 -10.97 0.72
N PHE A 304 25.20 -11.09 1.13
CA PHE A 304 24.57 -10.11 2.01
C PHE A 304 25.01 -10.31 3.45
N VAL A 305 25.04 -9.20 4.19
CA VAL A 305 25.31 -9.23 5.63
C VAL A 305 24.00 -9.49 6.35
N ASP A 306 23.94 -10.58 7.11
CA ASP A 306 22.78 -10.96 7.89
C ASP A 306 22.60 -10.08 9.13
N TYR A 307 21.36 -10.00 9.62
CA TYR A 307 21.09 -9.26 10.84
C TYR A 307 21.76 -9.94 12.04
N GLY A 308 22.64 -9.20 12.72
CA GLY A 308 23.29 -9.66 13.95
C GLY A 308 24.73 -10.18 13.77
N GLU A 309 25.27 -10.17 12.55
CA GLU A 309 26.68 -10.48 12.29
C GLU A 309 27.51 -9.22 11.95
N THR A 310 28.82 -9.33 12.12
CA THR A 310 29.82 -8.36 11.66
C THR A 310 30.16 -8.59 10.18
N LEU A 311 30.75 -7.59 9.51
CA LEU A 311 31.19 -7.70 8.12
C LEU A 311 32.25 -8.81 7.96
N GLU A 312 33.14 -8.97 8.95
CA GLU A 312 34.14 -10.02 8.97
C GLU A 312 33.52 -11.41 9.11
N GLN A 313 32.49 -11.55 9.96
CA GLN A 313 31.76 -12.81 10.11
C GLN A 313 31.01 -13.18 8.82
N ALA A 314 30.32 -12.21 8.20
CA ALA A 314 29.70 -12.41 6.90
C ALA A 314 30.72 -12.87 5.86
N ALA A 315 31.88 -12.21 5.80
CA ALA A 315 32.93 -12.55 4.84
C ALA A 315 33.47 -13.98 5.04
N ILE A 316 33.66 -14.41 6.29
CA ILE A 316 34.10 -15.78 6.61
C ILE A 316 33.01 -16.80 6.26
N ARG A 317 31.74 -16.49 6.58
CA ARG A 317 30.58 -17.35 6.28
C ARG A 317 30.40 -17.54 4.77
N GLU A 318 30.33 -16.45 4.01
CA GLU A 318 30.16 -16.48 2.54
C GLU A 318 31.33 -17.22 1.85
N ALA A 319 32.57 -16.99 2.29
CA ALA A 319 33.71 -17.75 1.79
C ALA A 319 33.56 -19.26 2.02
N LYS A 320 33.05 -19.65 3.20
CA LYS A 320 32.83 -21.06 3.54
C LYS A 320 31.69 -21.66 2.71
N GLU A 321 30.57 -20.95 2.58
CA GLU A 321 29.36 -21.39 1.87
C GLU A 321 29.62 -21.54 0.37
N GLU A 322 30.34 -20.62 -0.27
CA GLU A 322 30.49 -20.65 -1.73
C GLU A 322 31.72 -21.45 -2.20
N THR A 323 32.75 -21.60 -1.35
CA THR A 323 34.04 -22.20 -1.75
C THR A 323 34.51 -23.38 -0.91
N ASN A 324 33.84 -23.67 0.22
CA ASN A 324 34.24 -24.64 1.25
C ASN A 324 35.55 -24.31 2.01
N LEU A 325 36.22 -23.20 1.66
CA LEU A 325 37.47 -22.79 2.31
C LEU A 325 37.23 -22.14 3.66
N ASP A 326 38.10 -22.45 4.62
CA ASP A 326 38.26 -21.62 5.81
C ASP A 326 39.19 -20.46 5.47
N VAL A 327 38.83 -19.24 5.85
CA VAL A 327 39.59 -18.04 5.48
C VAL A 327 40.08 -17.28 6.70
N GLU A 328 41.30 -16.76 6.59
CA GLU A 328 41.92 -15.87 7.56
C GLU A 328 42.01 -14.47 6.94
N ILE A 329 41.18 -13.53 7.41
CA ILE A 329 41.16 -12.15 6.91
C ILE A 329 42.51 -11.49 7.21
N GLN A 330 43.15 -10.94 6.18
CA GLN A 330 44.42 -10.26 6.31
C GLN A 330 44.24 -8.75 6.48
N TYR A 331 43.39 -8.15 5.64
CA TYR A 331 43.08 -6.73 5.70
C TYR A 331 41.80 -6.37 4.94
N LEU A 332 41.24 -5.21 5.28
CA LEU A 332 40.19 -4.55 4.51
C LEU A 332 40.79 -3.88 3.26
N LEU A 333 40.29 -4.22 2.07
CA LEU A 333 40.68 -3.56 0.84
C LEU A 333 40.04 -2.18 0.75
N GLY A 334 38.70 -2.12 0.89
CA GLY A 334 37.91 -0.90 0.81
C GLY A 334 36.41 -1.18 0.76
N CYS A 335 35.62 -0.11 0.64
CA CYS A 335 34.17 -0.17 0.46
C CYS A 335 33.80 0.36 -0.92
N TYR A 336 32.92 -0.35 -1.62
CA TYR A 336 32.50 -0.07 -2.99
C TYR A 336 30.99 0.21 -2.98
N SER A 337 30.62 1.45 -3.33
CA SER A 337 29.27 1.99 -3.12
C SER A 337 28.71 2.71 -4.34
N ASP A 338 29.22 2.44 -5.55
CA ASP A 338 28.59 2.98 -6.77
C ASP A 338 27.17 2.39 -6.88
N PRO A 339 26.10 3.21 -6.95
CA PRO A 339 24.73 2.71 -7.07
C PRO A 339 24.47 1.82 -8.29
N LYS A 340 25.38 1.81 -9.28
CA LYS A 340 25.32 0.99 -10.50
C LYS A 340 26.16 -0.28 -10.43
N ARG A 341 26.88 -0.54 -9.33
CA ARG A 341 27.77 -1.71 -9.19
C ARG A 341 27.06 -3.04 -9.35
N ASP A 342 25.83 -3.11 -8.85
CA ASP A 342 24.95 -4.26 -8.98
C ASP A 342 23.63 -3.82 -9.64
N PRO A 343 23.29 -4.36 -10.83
CA PRO A 343 22.06 -3.97 -11.51
C PRO A 343 20.79 -4.43 -10.78
N ARG A 344 20.90 -5.30 -9.78
CA ARG A 344 19.76 -5.86 -9.02
C ARG A 344 19.33 -4.94 -7.88
N PHE A 345 20.28 -4.41 -7.12
CA PHE A 345 20.03 -3.59 -5.93
C PHE A 345 21.13 -2.56 -5.73
N HIS A 346 20.81 -1.43 -5.09
CA HIS A 346 21.85 -0.54 -4.56
C HIS A 346 22.51 -1.21 -3.35
N THR A 347 23.73 -1.69 -3.52
CA THR A 347 24.53 -2.35 -2.48
C THR A 347 25.76 -1.51 -2.12
N VAL A 348 26.25 -1.69 -0.90
CA VAL A 348 27.59 -1.23 -0.48
C VAL A 348 28.37 -2.47 -0.09
N SER A 349 29.38 -2.82 -0.89
CA SER A 349 30.22 -3.99 -0.60
C SER A 349 31.48 -3.62 0.14
N THR A 350 31.71 -4.30 1.26
CA THR A 350 32.96 -4.23 2.02
C THR A 350 33.84 -5.38 1.60
N VAL A 351 35.00 -5.06 1.01
CA VAL A 351 35.84 -6.08 0.38
C VAL A 351 37.02 -6.43 1.27
N PHE A 352 37.13 -7.69 1.65
CA PHE A 352 38.25 -8.21 2.43
C PHE A 352 39.23 -8.99 1.55
N VAL A 353 40.51 -8.92 1.90
CA VAL A 353 41.53 -9.83 1.38
C VAL A 353 41.83 -10.87 2.45
N ALA A 354 41.74 -12.14 2.09
CA ALA A 354 41.91 -13.24 3.02
C ALA A 354 42.83 -14.33 2.44
N LYS A 355 43.42 -15.13 3.32
CA LYS A 355 44.15 -16.35 2.95
C LYS A 355 43.27 -17.56 3.18
N GLY A 356 43.03 -18.35 2.13
CA GLY A 356 42.24 -19.58 2.21
C GLY A 356 43.06 -20.79 2.70
N LYS A 357 42.41 -21.69 3.43
CA LYS A 357 42.92 -23.00 3.85
C LYS A 357 41.81 -24.05 3.68
N GLY A 358 42.18 -25.30 3.42
CA GLY A 358 41.24 -26.41 3.24
C GLY A 358 41.13 -26.89 1.79
N GLU A 359 40.03 -27.57 1.46
CA GLU A 359 39.77 -28.13 0.15
C GLU A 359 38.76 -27.26 -0.61
N LEU A 360 39.18 -26.71 -1.75
CA LEU A 360 38.33 -25.89 -2.60
C LEU A 360 37.26 -26.75 -3.27
N LYS A 361 36.00 -26.44 -3.00
CA LYS A 361 34.85 -27.08 -3.62
C LYS A 361 33.72 -26.08 -3.74
N GLY A 362 33.24 -25.83 -4.97
CA GLY A 362 32.09 -24.94 -5.18
C GLY A 362 30.83 -25.52 -4.53
N MET A 363 30.13 -24.70 -3.75
CA MET A 363 28.87 -25.04 -3.08
C MET A 363 27.82 -23.91 -3.26
N ASP A 364 26.55 -24.21 -2.99
CA ASP A 364 25.38 -23.32 -3.10
C ASP A 364 25.23 -22.56 -4.43
N ASP A 365 25.43 -21.24 -4.45
CA ASP A 365 25.13 -20.36 -5.59
C ASP A 365 26.21 -20.36 -6.68
N ALA A 366 27.36 -20.95 -6.39
CA ALA A 366 28.44 -21.18 -7.35
C ALA A 366 28.15 -22.42 -8.22
N LYS A 367 28.28 -22.28 -9.54
CA LYS A 367 28.29 -23.40 -10.50
C LYS A 367 29.59 -24.18 -10.42
N GLU A 368 30.67 -23.47 -10.11
CA GLU A 368 32.05 -23.93 -10.01
C GLU A 368 32.84 -22.89 -9.21
N ALA A 369 33.80 -23.32 -8.38
CA ALA A 369 34.79 -22.46 -7.75
C ALA A 369 36.16 -22.86 -8.28
N LYS A 370 36.96 -21.90 -8.75
CA LYS A 370 38.24 -22.16 -9.42
C LYS A 370 39.32 -21.18 -8.97
N VAL A 371 40.54 -21.68 -8.88
CA VAL A 371 41.73 -20.84 -8.69
C VAL A 371 42.17 -20.28 -10.04
N PHE A 372 42.32 -18.97 -10.11
CA PHE A 372 42.89 -18.25 -11.25
C PHE A 372 44.24 -17.66 -10.85
N LYS A 373 45.26 -17.93 -11.65
CA LYS A 373 46.51 -17.16 -11.58
C LYS A 373 46.21 -15.71 -11.96
N LEU A 374 47.00 -14.77 -11.45
CA LEU A 374 46.73 -13.33 -11.64
C LEU A 374 46.75 -12.92 -13.11
N GLU A 375 47.60 -13.56 -13.91
CA GLU A 375 47.72 -13.40 -15.37
C GLU A 375 46.60 -14.09 -16.17
N GLU A 376 45.82 -14.99 -15.54
CA GLU A 376 44.74 -15.76 -16.16
C GLU A 376 43.34 -15.25 -15.77
N ILE A 377 43.26 -14.13 -15.03
CA ILE A 377 41.98 -13.54 -14.62
C ILE A 377 41.12 -13.23 -15.85
N PRO A 378 39.86 -13.70 -15.92
CA PRO A 378 38.99 -13.50 -17.06
C PRO A 378 38.32 -12.12 -17.00
N TRP A 379 39.12 -11.05 -17.19
CA TRP A 379 38.70 -9.65 -16.97
C TRP A 379 37.38 -9.25 -17.62
N ASP A 380 37.14 -9.69 -18.86
CA ASP A 380 35.93 -9.34 -19.63
C ASP A 380 34.69 -10.16 -19.23
N PHE A 381 34.86 -11.17 -18.36
CA PHE A 381 33.79 -12.06 -17.91
C PHE A 381 33.58 -12.00 -16.39
N LEU A 382 34.05 -10.93 -15.75
CA LEU A 382 33.76 -10.66 -14.34
C LEU A 382 32.38 -10.03 -14.18
N ALA A 383 31.63 -10.49 -13.18
CA ALA A 383 30.35 -9.90 -12.80
C ALA A 383 30.55 -8.64 -11.93
N PHE A 384 29.51 -7.79 -11.89
CA PHE A 384 29.48 -6.57 -11.07
C PHE A 384 30.64 -5.61 -11.39
N ASP A 385 31.16 -4.93 -10.37
CA ASP A 385 32.34 -4.08 -10.39
C ASP A 385 33.64 -4.83 -10.02
N HIS A 386 33.61 -6.17 -10.02
CA HIS A 386 34.74 -6.98 -9.50
C HIS A 386 36.03 -6.81 -10.29
N ALA A 387 35.95 -6.44 -11.56
CA ALA A 387 37.13 -6.05 -12.34
C ALA A 387 37.83 -4.81 -11.76
N GLN A 388 37.08 -3.84 -11.23
CA GLN A 388 37.66 -2.68 -10.54
C GLN A 388 38.25 -3.09 -9.20
N ILE A 389 37.52 -3.86 -8.41
CA ILE A 389 37.96 -4.37 -7.10
C ILE A 389 39.31 -5.12 -7.23
N LEU A 390 39.43 -6.00 -8.22
CA LEU A 390 40.65 -6.76 -8.47
C LEU A 390 41.82 -5.88 -8.94
N LYS A 391 41.56 -4.83 -9.73
CA LYS A 391 42.61 -3.86 -10.10
C LYS A 391 43.15 -3.13 -8.86
N ASP A 392 42.26 -2.65 -8.00
CA ASP A 392 42.65 -1.96 -6.76
C ASP A 392 43.46 -2.89 -5.84
N PHE A 393 43.06 -4.16 -5.75
CA PHE A 393 43.80 -5.19 -5.04
C PHE A 393 45.23 -5.38 -5.58
N LEU A 394 45.39 -5.53 -6.90
CA LEU A 394 46.70 -5.69 -7.53
C LEU A 394 47.59 -4.47 -7.33
N GLU A 395 47.03 -3.26 -7.42
CA GLU A 395 47.76 -2.03 -7.13
C GLU A 395 48.22 -1.97 -5.67
N LYS A 396 47.36 -2.38 -4.73
CA LYS A 396 47.69 -2.43 -3.30
C LYS A 396 48.77 -3.46 -2.99
N GLU A 397 48.67 -4.67 -3.55
CA GLU A 397 49.69 -5.71 -3.39
C GLU A 397 51.04 -5.28 -3.97
N LYS A 398 51.04 -4.55 -5.09
CA LYS A 398 52.27 -3.99 -5.67
C LYS A 398 52.93 -2.98 -4.73
N LYS A 399 52.15 -2.06 -4.15
CA LYS A 399 52.66 -1.09 -3.17
C LYS A 399 53.23 -1.77 -1.92
N ILE A 400 52.54 -2.77 -1.38
CA ILE A 400 53.02 -3.55 -0.23
C ILE A 400 54.35 -4.26 -0.57
N SER A 401 54.48 -4.82 -1.77
CA SER A 401 55.72 -5.48 -2.22
C SER A 401 56.89 -4.51 -2.39
N ASP A 402 56.62 -3.30 -2.89
CA ASP A 402 57.62 -2.26 -3.09
C ASP A 402 58.06 -1.59 -1.77
N GLU A 403 57.24 -1.61 -0.72
CA GLU A 403 57.58 -1.10 0.62
C GLU A 403 58.39 -2.10 1.47
N VAL A 404 58.36 -3.39 1.14
CA VAL A 404 59.05 -4.47 1.87
C VAL A 404 60.44 -4.80 1.26
N LYS A 405 60.74 -4.27 0.07
CA LYS A 405 62.07 -4.33 -0.57
C LYS A 405 62.91 -3.11 -0.21
#